data_AF-A0A3S9LWC6-F1
#
_entry.id   AF-A0A3S9LWC6-F1
#
_cell.length_a   1.000
_cell.length_b   1.000
_cell.length_c   1.000
_cell.angle_alpha   90.00
_cell.angle_beta   90.00
_cell.angle_gamma   90.00
#
_symmetry.space_group_name_H-M   'P 1'
#
loop_
_entity.id
_entity.type
_entity.pdbx_description
1 polymer ?
#
loop_
_entity_poly.entity_id
_entity_poly.type
_entity_poly.pdbx_seq_one_letter_code
_entity_poly.pdbx_strand_id
1 'polypeptide(L)'
;MMFVNYKMNLLLIIILIPTVTLQWITKDSTKKHGALSKRIESLSKLTEKIINNYFDGCVLVVLYDETYLNEKIDTIKKLFDAQPRVSYVQKKINLTRKDNNYVVADKCYNYLIFLNDVYDIGKVIGKETINKILIITESTPWTVKDYLRSHPSRFYTNLLIITHSMSRRTEAGSYLLYTHHLYTDGSGASEPVLLTSWIKDHPTDININYYPEKLNQGFKGHRLIVSVAHKPPYTIRKNIINRDIIDWDGIDIRLIKLLSKILNFTAEFRDPIASDSPIYASLTDVKNENSIIATGGIYKTINITNNYDTSLDYMEDCAAFISKSSTALPKYQAVLG
;
A
#
# COMPACT_ATOMS: atom_id res chain seq x y z
N MET A 1 -26.57 -51.80 77.53
CA MET A 1 -26.42 -50.87 76.39
C MET A 1 -26.37 -51.75 75.13
N MET A 2 -27.51 -52.17 74.54
CA MET A 2 -28.38 -51.44 73.58
C MET A 2 -27.61 -50.83 72.40
N PHE A 3 -27.94 -50.99 71.11
CA PHE A 3 -28.81 -51.85 70.26
C PHE A 3 -28.16 -51.72 68.85
N VAL A 4 -27.87 -52.80 68.13
CA VAL A 4 -28.61 -53.39 66.99
C VAL A 4 -28.80 -52.49 65.76
N ASN A 5 -28.46 -53.12 64.63
CA ASN A 5 -28.45 -52.70 63.23
C ASN A 5 -29.83 -53.01 62.58
N TYR A 6 -30.33 -52.16 61.68
CA TYR A 6 -31.41 -52.54 60.75
C TYR A 6 -31.31 -51.81 59.39
N LYS A 7 -31.44 -52.60 58.32
CA LYS A 7 -31.63 -52.23 56.91
C LYS A 7 -33.01 -51.60 56.67
N MET A 8 -33.15 -50.65 55.71
CA MET A 8 -34.24 -50.66 54.71
C MET A 8 -34.07 -49.62 53.57
N ASN A 9 -34.05 -50.15 52.32
CA ASN A 9 -34.63 -49.70 51.02
C ASN A 9 -34.62 -48.25 50.47
N LEU A 10 -34.54 -48.26 49.12
CA LEU A 10 -35.30 -47.45 48.13
C LEU A 10 -34.57 -46.27 47.46
N LEU A 11 -34.05 -46.45 46.24
CA LEU A 11 -34.68 -46.07 44.95
C LEU A 11 -33.63 -45.94 43.83
N LEU A 12 -33.73 -46.82 42.83
CA LEU A 12 -33.00 -46.78 41.57
C LEU A 12 -33.81 -45.90 40.61
N ILE A 13 -33.36 -44.67 40.37
CA ILE A 13 -33.95 -43.79 39.36
C ILE A 13 -33.14 -43.93 38.07
N ILE A 14 -33.74 -44.67 37.13
CA ILE A 14 -33.37 -44.70 35.71
C ILE A 14 -33.83 -43.37 35.09
N ILE A 15 -32.91 -42.50 34.67
CA ILE A 15 -33.21 -41.42 33.73
C ILE A 15 -32.48 -41.72 32.43
N LEU A 16 -33.23 -42.29 31.50
CA LEU A 16 -32.96 -42.23 30.06
C LEU A 16 -33.05 -40.76 29.62
N ILE A 17 -31.91 -40.09 29.50
CA ILE A 17 -31.77 -38.82 28.77
C ILE A 17 -31.43 -39.17 27.31
N PRO A 18 -32.09 -38.55 26.30
CA PRO A 18 -31.98 -39.00 24.92
C PRO A 18 -30.56 -38.78 24.39
N THR A 19 -29.92 -39.86 23.94
CA THR A 19 -28.65 -39.89 23.19
C THR A 19 -28.70 -39.13 21.84
N VAL A 20 -29.85 -38.53 21.52
CA VAL A 20 -30.09 -37.81 20.26
C VAL A 20 -29.48 -36.40 20.27
N THR A 21 -29.30 -35.74 21.42
CA THR A 21 -28.75 -34.37 21.45
C THR A 21 -27.22 -34.32 21.39
N LEU A 22 -26.53 -35.35 21.89
CA LEU A 22 -25.05 -35.42 21.87
C LEU A 22 -24.50 -35.70 20.46
N GLN A 23 -25.22 -36.48 19.65
CA GLN A 23 -24.82 -36.74 18.25
C GLN A 23 -24.99 -35.51 17.36
N TRP A 24 -25.97 -34.65 17.60
CA TRP A 24 -26.15 -33.43 16.81
C TRP A 24 -25.05 -32.40 17.10
N ILE A 25 -24.68 -32.22 18.37
CA ILE A 25 -23.62 -31.26 18.77
C ILE A 25 -22.23 -31.72 18.30
N THR A 26 -21.95 -33.02 18.34
CA THR A 26 -20.67 -33.58 17.86
C THR A 26 -20.58 -33.64 16.33
N LYS A 27 -21.68 -33.91 15.62
CA LYS A 27 -21.72 -33.94 14.15
C LYS A 27 -21.62 -32.54 13.54
N ASP A 28 -22.14 -31.52 14.21
CA ASP A 28 -22.03 -30.13 13.76
C ASP A 28 -20.62 -29.55 14.00
N SER A 29 -20.00 -29.88 15.14
CA SER A 29 -18.60 -29.53 15.45
C SER A 29 -17.60 -30.17 14.48
N THR A 30 -17.74 -31.47 14.20
CA THR A 30 -16.87 -32.21 13.26
C THR A 30 -17.04 -31.74 11.82
N LYS A 31 -18.27 -31.44 11.39
CA LYS A 31 -18.54 -30.88 10.05
C LYS A 31 -17.98 -29.46 9.89
N LYS A 32 -18.07 -28.63 10.92
CA LYS A 32 -17.48 -27.28 10.95
C LYS A 32 -15.95 -27.31 10.92
N HIS A 33 -15.33 -28.26 11.63
CA HIS A 33 -13.88 -28.45 11.62
C HIS A 33 -13.38 -28.96 10.25
N GLY A 34 -14.11 -29.89 9.61
CA GLY A 34 -13.81 -30.38 8.27
C GLY A 34 -13.92 -29.29 7.18
N ALA A 35 -14.96 -28.45 7.24
CA ALA A 35 -15.12 -27.32 6.32
C ALA A 35 -14.02 -26.26 6.48
N LEU A 36 -13.61 -25.97 7.71
CA LEU A 36 -12.50 -25.05 7.99
C LEU A 36 -11.18 -25.57 7.43
N SER A 37 -10.89 -26.87 7.61
CA SER A 37 -9.68 -27.50 7.06
C SER A 37 -9.62 -27.40 5.53
N LYS A 38 -10.73 -27.71 4.84
CA LYS A 38 -10.82 -27.57 3.37
C LYS A 38 -10.65 -26.12 2.89
N ARG A 39 -11.20 -25.17 3.64
CA ARG A 39 -11.06 -23.73 3.36
C ARG A 39 -9.59 -23.29 3.46
N ILE A 40 -8.90 -23.73 4.50
CA ILE A 40 -7.47 -23.46 4.71
C ILE A 40 -6.64 -24.04 3.55
N GLU A 41 -6.88 -25.30 3.18
CA GLU A 41 -6.16 -25.95 2.08
C GLU A 41 -6.36 -25.22 0.74
N SER A 42 -7.61 -24.82 0.43
CA SER A 42 -7.92 -24.07 -0.78
C SER A 42 -7.22 -22.70 -0.81
N LEU A 43 -7.12 -22.00 0.33
CA LEU A 43 -6.41 -20.72 0.41
C LEU A 43 -4.91 -20.90 0.24
N SER A 44 -4.33 -21.96 0.83
CA SER A 44 -2.91 -22.28 0.67
C SER A 44 -2.56 -22.49 -0.80
N LYS A 45 -3.34 -23.29 -1.54
CA LYS A 45 -3.15 -23.49 -2.99
C LYS A 45 -3.25 -22.20 -3.80
N LEU A 46 -4.24 -21.35 -3.48
CA LEU A 46 -4.40 -20.05 -4.14
C LEU A 46 -3.18 -19.16 -3.90
N THR A 47 -2.73 -19.07 -2.65
CA THR A 47 -1.61 -18.21 -2.24
C THR A 47 -0.30 -18.71 -2.86
N GLU A 48 -0.07 -20.02 -2.85
CA GLU A 48 1.07 -20.65 -3.52
C GLU A 48 1.10 -20.32 -5.03
N LYS A 49 -0.04 -20.43 -5.72
CA LYS A 49 -0.15 -20.06 -7.14
C LYS A 49 0.22 -18.59 -7.39
N ILE A 50 -0.16 -17.68 -6.51
CA ILE A 50 0.16 -16.25 -6.65
C ILE A 50 1.65 -16.01 -6.39
N ILE A 51 2.19 -16.57 -5.29
CA ILE A 51 3.60 -16.41 -4.92
C ILE A 51 4.51 -16.92 -6.05
N ASN A 52 4.26 -18.13 -6.55
CA ASN A 52 5.09 -18.75 -7.59
C ASN A 52 5.07 -17.98 -8.91
N ASN A 53 3.96 -17.29 -9.25
CA ASN A 53 3.83 -16.58 -10.52
C ASN A 53 4.28 -15.11 -10.47
N TYR A 54 4.16 -14.45 -9.31
CA TYR A 54 4.34 -12.99 -9.22
C TYR A 54 5.47 -12.55 -8.29
N PHE A 55 5.85 -13.37 -7.31
CA PHE A 55 6.77 -12.99 -6.23
C PHE A 55 8.15 -13.63 -6.36
N ASP A 56 8.40 -14.32 -7.48
CA ASP A 56 9.69 -14.93 -7.76
C ASP A 56 10.81 -13.87 -7.84
N GLY A 57 12.00 -14.23 -7.37
CA GLY A 57 13.20 -13.37 -7.39
C GLY A 57 13.30 -12.28 -6.31
N CYS A 58 12.29 -12.06 -5.47
CA CYS A 58 12.29 -11.04 -4.42
C CYS A 58 11.94 -11.63 -3.04
N VAL A 59 12.37 -11.01 -1.94
CA VAL A 59 12.10 -11.52 -0.59
C VAL A 59 10.63 -11.31 -0.21
N LEU A 60 9.95 -12.35 0.27
CA LEU A 60 8.57 -12.25 0.74
C LEU A 60 8.52 -11.84 2.22
N VAL A 61 8.01 -10.65 2.51
CA VAL A 61 7.75 -10.19 3.87
C VAL A 61 6.34 -10.60 4.27
N VAL A 62 6.25 -11.51 5.24
CA VAL A 62 4.98 -12.08 5.73
C VAL A 62 4.62 -11.40 7.04
N LEU A 63 3.51 -10.68 7.02
CA LEU A 63 3.02 -9.90 8.15
C LEU A 63 1.66 -10.46 8.59
N TYR A 64 1.49 -10.65 9.89
CA TYR A 64 0.21 -11.12 10.44
C TYR A 64 -0.09 -10.47 11.78
N ASP A 65 -1.37 -10.20 11.99
CA ASP A 65 -1.91 -9.69 13.25
C ASP A 65 -1.98 -10.79 14.34
N GLU A 66 -1.85 -10.40 15.60
CA GLU A 66 -1.94 -11.30 16.76
C GLU A 66 -3.29 -12.02 16.82
N THR A 67 -4.36 -11.32 16.46
CA THR A 67 -5.71 -11.89 16.48
C THR A 67 -5.89 -12.97 15.42
N TYR A 68 -5.33 -12.77 14.22
CA TYR A 68 -5.36 -13.73 13.12
C TYR A 68 -4.54 -14.99 13.42
N LEU A 69 -3.40 -14.83 14.11
CA LEU A 69 -2.54 -15.94 14.52
C LEU A 69 -3.31 -16.95 15.40
N ASN A 70 -4.03 -16.47 16.41
CA ASN A 70 -4.69 -17.34 17.39
C ASN A 70 -5.76 -18.26 16.78
N GLU A 71 -6.36 -17.90 15.64
CA GLU A 71 -7.38 -18.70 14.98
C GLU A 71 -6.83 -19.59 13.85
N LYS A 72 -5.66 -19.25 13.26
CA LYS A 72 -5.23 -19.82 11.96
C LYS A 72 -3.73 -20.13 11.83
N ILE A 73 -3.01 -20.34 12.94
CA ILE A 73 -1.60 -20.80 12.96
C ILE A 73 -1.31 -21.94 11.96
N ASP A 74 -2.21 -22.91 11.82
CA ASP A 74 -2.03 -24.04 10.91
C ASP A 74 -2.08 -23.66 9.43
N THR A 75 -2.78 -22.58 9.07
CA THR A 75 -2.82 -22.05 7.70
C THR A 75 -1.47 -21.47 7.30
N ILE A 76 -0.88 -20.69 8.22
CA ILE A 76 0.43 -20.07 8.04
C ILE A 76 1.49 -21.17 7.98
N LYS A 77 1.50 -22.10 8.94
CA LYS A 77 2.45 -23.23 8.93
C LYS A 77 2.37 -24.05 7.64
N LYS A 78 1.17 -24.51 7.24
CA LYS A 78 0.99 -25.28 5.99
C LYS A 78 1.41 -24.53 4.73
N LEU A 79 1.19 -23.21 4.68
CA LEU A 79 1.63 -22.38 3.56
C LEU A 79 3.17 -22.36 3.43
N PHE A 80 3.89 -22.35 4.55
CA PHE A 80 5.35 -22.27 4.56
C PHE A 80 6.05 -23.64 4.63
N ASP A 81 5.38 -24.67 5.14
CA ASP A 81 5.85 -26.06 5.13
C ASP A 81 5.91 -26.63 3.70
N ALA A 82 5.09 -26.10 2.78
CA ALA A 82 5.14 -26.41 1.35
C ALA A 82 6.39 -25.86 0.63
N GLN A 83 7.36 -25.27 1.35
CA GLN A 83 8.58 -24.65 0.85
C GLN A 83 8.32 -23.70 -0.33
N PRO A 84 7.90 -22.45 -0.08
CA PRO A 84 7.90 -21.46 -1.15
C PRO A 84 9.31 -21.39 -1.76
N ARG A 85 9.40 -21.35 -3.10
CA ARG A 85 10.67 -21.12 -3.84
C ARG A 85 11.32 -19.76 -3.50
N VAL A 86 10.65 -18.96 -2.69
CA VAL A 86 10.93 -17.57 -2.39
C VAL A 86 11.45 -17.46 -0.95
N SER A 87 12.56 -16.75 -0.76
CA SER A 87 13.05 -16.41 0.57
C SER A 87 12.02 -15.55 1.30
N TYR A 88 11.70 -15.86 2.55
CA TYR A 88 10.70 -15.11 3.30
C TYR A 88 11.18 -14.67 4.68
N VAL A 89 10.62 -13.56 5.16
CA VAL A 89 10.81 -13.03 6.52
C VAL A 89 9.44 -12.94 7.16
N GLN A 90 9.25 -13.57 8.32
CA GLN A 90 8.00 -13.51 9.06
C GLN A 90 8.12 -12.48 10.18
N LYS A 91 7.11 -11.61 10.30
CA LYS A 91 7.01 -10.67 11.41
C LYS A 91 5.58 -10.63 11.95
N LYS A 92 5.48 -10.81 13.25
CA LYS A 92 4.26 -10.60 14.01
C LYS A 92 4.09 -9.10 14.27
N ILE A 93 2.90 -8.57 14.03
CA ILE A 93 2.59 -7.15 14.24
C ILE A 93 1.55 -7.02 15.34
N ASN A 94 1.72 -6.02 16.20
CA ASN A 94 0.70 -5.65 17.17
C ASN A 94 0.02 -4.34 16.73
N LEU A 95 -1.22 -4.44 16.23
CA LEU A 95 -2.01 -3.30 15.75
C LEU A 95 -2.35 -2.26 16.84
N THR A 96 -2.20 -2.61 18.12
CA THR A 96 -2.46 -1.69 19.24
C THR A 96 -1.31 -0.72 19.50
N ARG A 97 -0.11 -1.02 19.00
CA ARG A 97 1.04 -0.12 19.03
C ARG A 97 1.31 0.35 17.60
N LYS A 98 1.58 1.65 17.43
CA LYS A 98 2.22 2.14 16.20
C LYS A 98 3.64 1.61 16.20
N ASP A 99 3.81 0.34 15.84
CA ASP A 99 5.13 -0.19 15.58
C ASP A 99 5.69 0.57 14.38
N ASN A 100 6.96 0.95 14.48
CA ASN A 100 7.63 1.67 13.40
C ASN A 100 7.47 0.87 12.11
N ASN A 101 6.96 1.54 11.07
CA ASN A 101 6.76 1.00 9.73
C ASN A 101 7.96 0.12 9.36
N TYR A 102 7.68 -1.14 9.01
CA TYR A 102 8.74 -2.06 8.65
C TYR A 102 9.30 -1.67 7.29
N VAL A 103 10.43 -0.97 7.31
CA VAL A 103 11.20 -0.61 6.11
C VAL A 103 12.31 -1.64 5.96
N VAL A 104 12.21 -2.49 4.95
CA VAL A 104 13.35 -3.29 4.50
C VAL A 104 14.17 -2.37 3.59
N ALA A 105 15.35 -1.96 4.04
CA ALA A 105 16.26 -1.17 3.21
C ALA A 105 16.91 -2.04 2.12
N ASP A 106 16.96 -1.49 0.91
CA ASP A 106 17.87 -1.84 -0.20
C ASP A 106 17.79 -3.23 -0.84
N LYS A 107 16.68 -3.98 -0.67
CA LYS A 107 16.47 -5.26 -1.38
C LYS A 107 15.09 -5.31 -2.02
N CYS A 108 14.93 -6.05 -3.12
CA CYS A 108 13.59 -6.30 -3.68
C CYS A 108 12.78 -7.15 -2.70
N TYR A 109 11.60 -6.68 -2.30
CA TYR A 109 10.68 -7.43 -1.45
C TYR A 109 9.23 -7.29 -1.91
N ASN A 110 8.39 -8.25 -1.53
CA ASN A 110 6.94 -8.20 -1.71
C ASN A 110 6.27 -8.51 -0.38
N TYR A 111 5.03 -8.06 -0.21
CA TYR A 111 4.29 -8.25 1.04
C TYR A 111 3.20 -9.32 0.91
N LEU A 112 3.13 -10.19 1.90
CA LEU A 112 1.98 -11.04 2.18
C LEU A 112 1.45 -10.69 3.56
N ILE A 113 0.27 -10.08 3.62
CA ILE A 113 -0.28 -9.50 4.84
C ILE A 113 -1.60 -10.19 5.18
N PHE A 114 -1.73 -10.67 6.41
CA PHE A 114 -2.97 -11.20 6.95
C PHE A 114 -3.61 -10.19 7.91
N LEU A 115 -4.82 -9.70 7.57
CA LEU A 115 -5.53 -8.67 8.32
C LEU A 115 -6.99 -9.06 8.59
N ASN A 116 -7.51 -8.76 9.77
CA ASN A 116 -8.94 -8.87 10.00
C ASN A 116 -9.71 -7.75 9.28
N ASP A 117 -9.30 -6.50 9.49
CA ASP A 117 -9.82 -5.34 8.79
C ASP A 117 -8.80 -4.81 7.77
N VAL A 118 -9.24 -4.62 6.53
CA VAL A 118 -8.42 -4.05 5.45
C VAL A 118 -7.97 -2.62 5.74
N TYR A 119 -8.73 -1.85 6.52
CA TYR A 119 -8.38 -0.47 6.89
C TYR A 119 -7.14 -0.37 7.79
N ASP A 120 -6.71 -1.48 8.42
CA ASP A 120 -5.53 -1.50 9.29
C ASP A 120 -4.20 -1.54 8.54
N ILE A 121 -4.20 -1.69 7.22
CA ILE A 121 -2.97 -1.74 6.40
C ILE A 121 -2.06 -0.53 6.61
N GLY A 122 -2.61 0.67 6.78
CA GLY A 122 -1.82 1.90 7.01
C GLY A 122 -1.13 1.95 8.37
N LYS A 123 -1.51 1.07 9.31
CA LYS A 123 -0.81 0.86 10.59
C LYS A 123 0.31 -0.17 10.49
N VAL A 124 0.29 -0.97 9.42
CA VAL A 124 1.17 -2.13 9.23
C VAL A 124 2.33 -1.78 8.29
N ILE A 125 2.03 -1.12 7.17
CA ILE A 125 3.01 -0.67 6.19
C ILE A 125 2.78 0.79 5.81
N GLY A 126 3.87 1.49 5.49
CA GLY A 126 3.82 2.83 4.92
C GLY A 126 3.26 2.83 3.48
N LYS A 127 3.27 4.01 2.85
CA LYS A 127 2.89 4.16 1.43
C LYS A 127 3.85 3.33 0.57
N GLU A 128 3.33 2.59 -0.42
CA GLU A 128 4.12 1.66 -1.22
C GLU A 128 3.62 1.63 -2.67
N THR A 129 4.49 2.03 -3.60
CA THR A 129 4.14 2.19 -5.02
C THR A 129 4.87 1.20 -5.93
N ILE A 130 5.93 0.56 -5.44
CA ILE A 130 6.82 -0.28 -6.24
C ILE A 130 6.54 -1.75 -5.95
N ASN A 131 6.57 -2.14 -4.67
CA ASN A 131 6.51 -3.53 -4.26
C ASN A 131 5.09 -4.10 -4.37
N LYS A 132 4.98 -5.41 -4.69
CA LYS A 132 3.66 -6.07 -4.78
C LYS A 132 3.14 -6.40 -3.40
N ILE A 133 1.85 -6.17 -3.18
CA ILE A 133 1.17 -6.38 -1.90
C ILE A 133 0.01 -7.33 -2.09
N LEU A 134 0.07 -8.48 -1.43
CA LEU A 134 -1.03 -9.42 -1.30
C LEU A 134 -1.61 -9.33 0.11
N ILE A 135 -2.87 -8.94 0.23
CA ILE A 135 -3.62 -8.92 1.49
C ILE A 135 -4.62 -10.06 1.50
N ILE A 136 -4.60 -10.84 2.56
CA ILE A 136 -5.63 -11.83 2.86
C ILE A 136 -6.42 -11.31 4.05
N THR A 137 -7.71 -11.11 3.85
CA THR A 137 -8.57 -10.49 4.88
C THR A 137 -9.90 -11.21 5.11
N GLU A 138 -10.38 -11.13 6.34
CA GLU A 138 -11.73 -11.55 6.73
C GLU A 138 -12.78 -10.44 6.54
N SER A 139 -12.35 -9.24 6.14
CA SER A 139 -13.25 -8.15 5.76
C SER A 139 -14.24 -8.58 4.71
N THR A 140 -15.49 -8.11 4.80
CA THR A 140 -16.52 -8.48 3.82
C THR A 140 -16.17 -7.96 2.42
N PRO A 141 -16.69 -8.57 1.34
CA PRO A 141 -16.52 -8.05 -0.01
C PRO A 141 -17.00 -6.61 -0.19
N TRP A 142 -17.98 -6.18 0.60
CA TRP A 142 -18.46 -4.80 0.59
C TRP A 142 -17.42 -3.85 1.20
N THR A 143 -16.89 -4.19 2.38
CA THR A 143 -15.82 -3.42 3.05
C THR A 143 -14.58 -3.30 2.17
N VAL A 144 -14.18 -4.38 1.49
CA VAL A 144 -13.04 -4.35 0.56
C VAL A 144 -13.28 -3.39 -0.61
N LYS A 145 -14.47 -3.42 -1.22
CA LYS A 145 -14.82 -2.49 -2.31
C LYS A 145 -14.83 -1.03 -1.85
N ASP A 146 -15.33 -0.80 -0.64
CA ASP A 146 -15.36 0.53 -0.04
C ASP A 146 -13.94 1.05 0.23
N TYR A 147 -13.09 0.23 0.86
CA TYR A 147 -11.68 0.54 1.06
C TYR A 147 -10.97 0.87 -0.25
N LEU A 148 -11.17 0.08 -1.29
CA LEU A 148 -10.55 0.30 -2.61
C LEU A 148 -11.02 1.58 -3.32
N ARG A 149 -12.14 2.19 -2.91
CA ARG A 149 -12.59 3.53 -3.35
C ARG A 149 -12.01 4.66 -2.51
N SER A 150 -11.59 4.34 -1.29
CA SER A 150 -11.11 5.30 -0.31
C SER A 150 -9.74 5.86 -0.69
N HIS A 151 -9.44 7.07 -0.20
CA HIS A 151 -8.14 7.73 -0.42
C HIS A 151 -6.93 6.90 0.04
N PRO A 152 -6.94 6.23 1.23
CA PRO A 152 -5.83 5.39 1.68
C PRO A 152 -5.39 4.32 0.68
N SER A 153 -6.32 3.70 -0.05
CA SER A 153 -6.00 2.64 -1.01
C SER A 153 -5.08 3.11 -2.14
N ARG A 154 -5.10 4.41 -2.47
CA ARG A 154 -4.34 5.01 -3.56
C ARG A 154 -2.83 5.02 -3.30
N PHE A 155 -2.43 4.91 -2.04
CA PHE A 155 -1.02 4.82 -1.66
C PHE A 155 -0.41 3.44 -1.92
N TYR A 156 -1.20 2.48 -2.38
CA TYR A 156 -0.79 1.09 -2.60
C TYR A 156 -1.03 0.70 -4.06
N THR A 157 -0.06 0.95 -4.93
CA THR A 157 -0.27 0.82 -6.40
C THR A 157 -0.44 -0.63 -6.83
N ASN A 158 0.46 -1.51 -6.39
CA ASN A 158 0.47 -2.93 -6.76
C ASN A 158 -0.25 -3.77 -5.71
N LEU A 159 -1.57 -3.58 -5.59
CA LEU A 159 -2.39 -4.16 -4.54
C LEU A 159 -3.33 -5.27 -5.04
N LEU A 160 -3.30 -6.41 -4.36
CA LEU A 160 -4.22 -7.53 -4.51
C LEU A 160 -4.83 -7.88 -3.14
N ILE A 161 -6.17 -7.90 -3.06
CA ILE A 161 -6.90 -8.24 -1.84
C ILE A 161 -7.71 -9.51 -2.07
N ILE A 162 -7.51 -10.50 -1.20
CA ILE A 162 -8.27 -11.74 -1.16
C ILE A 162 -9.22 -11.66 0.03
N THR A 163 -10.52 -11.81 -0.25
CA THR A 163 -11.57 -11.93 0.78
C THR A 163 -12.42 -13.15 0.52
N HIS A 164 -13.06 -13.66 1.56
CA HIS A 164 -14.00 -14.77 1.46
C HIS A 164 -15.36 -14.30 0.90
N SER A 165 -15.89 -15.06 -0.04
CA SER A 165 -17.25 -14.87 -0.56
C SER A 165 -18.29 -15.27 0.49
N MET A 166 -19.40 -14.54 0.56
CA MET A 166 -20.52 -14.92 1.43
C MET A 166 -21.31 -16.14 0.90
N SER A 167 -20.95 -16.65 -0.29
CA SER A 167 -21.58 -17.80 -0.93
C SER A 167 -21.30 -19.11 -0.19
N ARG A 168 -22.35 -19.89 0.09
CA ARG A 168 -22.28 -21.22 0.71
C ARG A 168 -22.31 -22.37 -0.32
N ARG A 169 -22.01 -22.08 -1.60
CA ARG A 169 -22.11 -23.07 -2.70
C ARG A 169 -21.12 -24.24 -2.60
N THR A 170 -20.02 -24.08 -1.86
CA THR A 170 -18.96 -25.07 -1.71
C THR A 170 -18.59 -25.20 -0.23
N GLU A 171 -18.22 -26.40 0.21
CA GLU A 171 -17.80 -26.64 1.60
C GLU A 171 -16.51 -25.88 1.97
N ALA A 172 -15.59 -25.73 1.01
CA ALA A 172 -14.38 -24.92 1.17
C ALA A 172 -14.63 -23.41 1.05
N GLY A 173 -15.84 -23.00 0.64
CA GLY A 173 -16.13 -21.62 0.29
C GLY A 173 -15.53 -21.21 -1.05
N SER A 174 -15.54 -19.90 -1.31
CA SER A 174 -14.92 -19.30 -2.49
C SER A 174 -14.23 -18.01 -2.10
N TYR A 175 -13.13 -17.67 -2.78
CA TYR A 175 -12.40 -16.45 -2.55
C TYR A 175 -12.62 -15.47 -3.70
N LEU A 176 -12.70 -14.19 -3.38
CA LEU A 176 -12.81 -13.11 -4.34
C LEU A 176 -11.51 -12.32 -4.33
N LEU A 177 -10.95 -12.12 -5.52
CA LEU A 177 -9.71 -11.41 -5.72
C LEU A 177 -10.03 -10.01 -6.25
N TYR A 178 -9.69 -8.99 -5.48
CA TYR A 178 -9.91 -7.59 -5.83
C TYR A 178 -8.60 -6.85 -6.05
N THR A 179 -8.63 -5.89 -6.98
CA THR A 179 -7.64 -4.82 -7.11
C THR A 179 -8.39 -3.52 -7.36
N HIS A 180 -7.71 -2.44 -7.70
CA HIS A 180 -8.35 -1.18 -8.08
C HIS A 180 -7.72 -0.54 -9.31
N HIS A 181 -8.48 0.30 -9.98
CA HIS A 181 -7.96 1.30 -10.90
C HIS A 181 -7.72 2.60 -10.14
N LEU A 182 -6.58 3.23 -10.39
CA LEU A 182 -6.22 4.53 -9.83
C LEU A 182 -6.58 5.63 -10.82
N TYR A 183 -6.94 6.81 -10.30
CA TYR A 183 -7.26 8.02 -11.09
C TYR A 183 -8.26 7.73 -12.22
N THR A 184 -9.41 7.17 -11.86
CA THR A 184 -10.50 6.94 -12.82
C THR A 184 -11.12 8.24 -13.34
N ASP A 185 -11.01 9.31 -12.56
CA ASP A 185 -11.50 10.64 -12.88
C ASP A 185 -10.51 11.74 -12.46
N GLY A 186 -10.83 13.01 -12.78
CA GLY A 186 -10.03 14.17 -12.40
C GLY A 186 -10.05 14.50 -10.91
N SER A 187 -10.96 13.89 -10.12
CA SER A 187 -10.93 14.00 -8.65
C SER A 187 -9.86 13.10 -8.01
N GLY A 188 -9.28 12.21 -8.82
CA GLY A 188 -8.32 11.21 -8.38
C GLY A 188 -8.97 9.99 -7.75
N ALA A 189 -10.26 9.75 -8.00
CA ALA A 189 -11.00 8.62 -7.45
C ALA A 189 -10.41 7.27 -7.89
N SER A 190 -10.53 6.27 -7.02
CA SER A 190 -10.17 4.88 -7.30
C SER A 190 -11.42 4.03 -7.45
N GLU A 191 -11.35 3.05 -8.34
CA GLU A 191 -12.47 2.13 -8.62
C GLU A 191 -12.08 0.69 -8.28
N PRO A 192 -12.91 -0.04 -7.51
CA PRO A 192 -12.65 -1.42 -7.16
C PRO A 192 -12.96 -2.35 -8.34
N VAL A 193 -12.04 -3.26 -8.61
CA VAL A 193 -12.13 -4.23 -9.71
C VAL A 193 -12.12 -5.63 -9.12
N LEU A 194 -13.16 -6.40 -9.40
CA LEU A 194 -13.14 -7.84 -9.15
C LEU A 194 -12.37 -8.50 -10.30
N LEU A 195 -11.21 -9.06 -10.00
CA LEU A 195 -10.40 -9.76 -11.00
C LEU A 195 -11.00 -11.12 -11.30
N THR A 196 -11.10 -11.97 -10.27
CA THR A 196 -11.65 -13.32 -10.42
C THR A 196 -12.20 -13.85 -9.10
N SER A 197 -12.90 -14.97 -9.19
CA SER A 197 -13.21 -15.81 -8.04
C SER A 197 -12.42 -17.12 -8.08
N TRP A 198 -11.89 -17.53 -6.93
CA TRP A 198 -11.29 -18.84 -6.73
C TRP A 198 -12.34 -19.80 -6.17
N ILE A 199 -12.69 -20.82 -6.95
CA ILE A 199 -13.75 -21.78 -6.64
C ILE A 199 -13.23 -23.17 -6.99
N LYS A 200 -13.33 -24.13 -6.06
CA LYS A 200 -12.87 -25.52 -6.26
C LYS A 200 -11.42 -25.59 -6.78
N ASP A 201 -10.50 -24.89 -6.12
CA ASP A 201 -9.07 -24.89 -6.43
C ASP A 201 -8.68 -24.37 -7.84
N HIS A 202 -9.58 -23.62 -8.49
CA HIS A 202 -9.31 -22.98 -9.78
C HIS A 202 -9.84 -21.54 -9.82
N PRO A 203 -9.17 -20.64 -10.56
CA PRO A 203 -9.74 -19.34 -10.84
C PRO A 203 -10.87 -19.49 -11.85
N THR A 204 -11.87 -18.63 -11.77
CA THR A 204 -13.03 -18.66 -12.68
C THR A 204 -12.65 -18.19 -14.08
N ASP A 205 -11.60 -17.38 -14.17
CA ASP A 205 -11.01 -16.95 -15.44
C ASP A 205 -9.49 -17.23 -15.40
N ILE A 206 -9.00 -17.79 -16.51
CA ILE A 206 -7.70 -18.45 -16.62
C ILE A 206 -6.61 -17.44 -17.02
N ASN A 207 -6.96 -16.38 -17.74
CA ASN A 207 -6.00 -15.45 -18.36
C ASN A 207 -6.00 -14.07 -17.68
N ILE A 208 -5.87 -14.07 -16.35
CA ILE A 208 -5.91 -12.83 -15.57
C ILE A 208 -4.53 -12.47 -15.05
N ASN A 209 -4.15 -11.21 -15.27
CA ASN A 209 -3.05 -10.58 -14.56
C ASN A 209 -3.54 -10.08 -13.19
N TYR A 210 -2.98 -10.62 -12.09
CA TYR A 210 -3.35 -10.20 -10.73
C TYR A 210 -2.76 -8.85 -10.31
N TYR A 211 -1.69 -8.41 -10.98
CA TYR A 211 -1.06 -7.11 -10.79
C TYR A 211 -1.00 -6.37 -12.13
N PRO A 212 -2.16 -5.92 -12.65
CA PRO A 212 -2.19 -5.17 -13.90
C PRO A 212 -1.48 -3.83 -13.72
N GLU A 213 -0.80 -3.38 -14.78
CA GLU A 213 -0.16 -2.06 -14.79
C GLU A 213 -1.17 -0.96 -14.46
N LYS A 214 -0.73 -0.01 -13.64
CA LYS A 214 -1.53 1.12 -13.20
C LYS A 214 -1.09 2.37 -13.96
N LEU A 215 -2.00 3.34 -14.11
CA LEU A 215 -1.75 4.64 -14.72
C LEU A 215 -1.44 4.63 -16.23
N ASN A 216 -1.77 3.55 -16.96
CA ASN A 216 -1.57 3.49 -18.43
C ASN A 216 -2.34 4.59 -19.19
N GLN A 217 -3.38 5.16 -18.58
CA GLN A 217 -4.18 6.26 -19.13
C GLN A 217 -3.82 7.63 -18.50
N GLY A 218 -2.72 7.69 -17.76
CA GLY A 218 -2.29 8.84 -16.98
C GLY A 218 -3.17 9.11 -15.76
N PHE A 219 -3.24 10.37 -15.34
CA PHE A 219 -3.98 10.84 -14.18
C PHE A 219 -5.34 11.47 -14.51
N LYS A 220 -5.87 11.26 -15.74
CA LYS A 220 -7.21 11.72 -16.17
C LYS A 220 -7.52 13.19 -15.89
N GLY A 221 -6.53 14.06 -16.04
CA GLY A 221 -6.65 15.50 -15.82
C GLY A 221 -6.62 15.91 -14.35
N HIS A 222 -6.29 14.99 -13.42
CA HIS A 222 -6.20 15.29 -12.00
C HIS A 222 -5.32 16.49 -11.71
N ARG A 223 -5.77 17.35 -10.79
CA ARG A 223 -5.12 18.62 -10.47
C ARG A 223 -4.06 18.43 -9.40
N LEU A 224 -2.80 18.63 -9.78
CA LEU A 224 -1.66 18.65 -8.89
C LEU A 224 -1.31 20.09 -8.53
N ILE A 225 -1.26 20.37 -7.23
CA ILE A 225 -0.85 21.67 -6.70
C ILE A 225 0.67 21.65 -6.52
N VAL A 226 1.34 22.63 -7.13
CA VAL A 226 2.78 22.78 -7.14
C VAL A 226 3.14 24.09 -6.42
N SER A 227 3.90 23.99 -5.33
CA SER A 227 4.46 25.16 -4.65
C SER A 227 5.78 25.56 -5.32
N VAL A 228 5.86 26.82 -5.77
CA VAL A 228 6.94 27.29 -6.65
C VAL A 228 7.76 28.38 -5.97
N ALA A 229 9.04 28.09 -5.70
CA ALA A 229 9.99 29.09 -5.24
C ALA A 229 10.51 29.90 -6.43
N HIS A 230 10.51 31.24 -6.39
CA HIS A 230 11.10 32.05 -7.48
C HIS A 230 12.65 32.00 -7.45
N LYS A 231 13.25 31.32 -8.44
CA LYS A 231 14.71 31.20 -8.60
C LYS A 231 15.06 31.06 -10.10
N PRO A 232 15.33 32.16 -10.82
CA PRO A 232 15.81 32.09 -12.19
C PRO A 232 17.14 31.31 -12.29
N PRO A 233 17.38 30.51 -13.35
CA PRO A 233 16.52 30.27 -14.52
C PRO A 233 15.49 29.14 -14.35
N TYR A 234 15.47 28.47 -13.19
CA TYR A 234 14.62 27.30 -12.93
C TYR A 234 13.14 27.64 -12.88
N THR A 235 12.81 28.72 -12.18
CA THR A 235 11.44 29.16 -11.92
C THR A 235 11.39 30.69 -11.87
N ILE A 236 10.62 31.25 -12.79
CA ILE A 236 10.53 32.68 -13.04
C ILE A 236 9.07 33.08 -12.87
N ARG A 237 8.81 33.89 -11.85
CA ARG A 237 7.52 34.51 -11.62
C ARG A 237 7.32 35.60 -12.65
N LYS A 238 6.24 35.54 -13.42
CA LYS A 238 5.85 36.57 -14.38
C LYS A 238 4.61 37.29 -13.86
N ASN A 239 4.73 38.58 -13.68
CA ASN A 239 3.58 39.43 -13.39
C ASN A 239 3.00 39.88 -14.73
N ILE A 240 1.79 39.42 -15.06
CA ILE A 240 1.08 39.93 -16.23
C ILE A 240 0.49 41.29 -15.83
N ILE A 241 1.14 42.36 -16.29
CA ILE A 241 0.67 43.72 -16.10
C ILE A 241 -0.76 43.79 -16.67
N ASN A 242 -1.77 44.04 -15.82
CA ASN A 242 -3.22 44.20 -16.08
C ASN A 242 -4.16 43.07 -15.66
N ARG A 243 -3.67 41.93 -15.16
CA ARG A 243 -4.52 40.94 -14.47
C ARG A 243 -3.72 40.49 -13.27
N ASP A 244 -4.26 40.49 -12.05
CA ASP A 244 -3.57 39.97 -10.85
C ASP A 244 -3.34 38.43 -10.90
N ILE A 245 -3.11 37.90 -12.10
CA ILE A 245 -2.81 36.53 -12.44
C ILE A 245 -1.29 36.40 -12.47
N ILE A 246 -0.79 35.59 -11.55
CA ILE A 246 0.61 35.20 -11.49
C ILE A 246 0.81 34.08 -12.51
N ASP A 247 1.72 34.29 -13.47
CA ASP A 247 2.16 33.24 -14.39
C ASP A 247 3.56 32.78 -14.01
N TRP A 248 3.89 31.55 -14.39
CA TRP A 248 5.16 30.91 -14.09
C TRP A 248 5.81 30.37 -15.36
N ASP A 249 7.10 30.66 -15.48
CA ASP A 249 7.98 30.12 -16.52
C ASP A 249 9.28 29.61 -15.88
N GLY A 250 10.18 29.07 -16.69
CA GLY A 250 11.45 28.50 -16.25
C GLY A 250 11.55 27.01 -16.62
N ILE A 251 12.74 26.45 -16.40
CA ILE A 251 13.06 25.07 -16.78
C ILE A 251 12.12 24.09 -16.09
N ASP A 252 11.97 24.19 -14.77
CA ASP A 252 11.21 23.22 -13.97
C ASP A 252 9.71 23.29 -14.33
N ILE A 253 9.19 24.51 -14.53
CA ILE A 253 7.80 24.73 -14.92
C ILE A 253 7.49 24.11 -16.28
N ARG A 254 8.40 24.30 -17.25
CA ARG A 254 8.25 23.71 -18.59
C ARG A 254 8.32 22.19 -18.53
N LEU A 255 9.21 21.63 -17.71
CA LEU A 255 9.32 20.19 -17.51
C LEU A 255 8.03 19.61 -16.93
N ILE A 256 7.48 20.22 -15.88
CA ILE A 256 6.20 19.80 -15.29
C ILE A 256 5.06 19.91 -16.31
N LYS A 257 4.99 20.99 -17.10
CA LYS A 257 4.00 21.16 -18.18
C LYS A 257 4.16 20.12 -19.31
N LEU A 258 5.37 19.62 -19.57
CA LEU A 258 5.60 18.52 -20.51
C LEU A 258 5.13 17.19 -19.92
N LEU A 259 5.48 16.90 -18.67
CA LEU A 259 5.02 15.72 -17.95
C LEU A 259 3.50 15.70 -17.83
N SER A 260 2.87 16.85 -17.64
CA SER A 260 1.40 16.97 -17.55
C SER A 260 0.69 16.54 -18.83
N LYS A 261 1.32 16.77 -20.00
CA LYS A 261 0.80 16.31 -21.29
C LYS A 261 0.99 14.82 -21.49
N ILE A 262 2.14 14.28 -21.07
CA ILE A 262 2.47 12.85 -21.22
C ILE A 262 1.61 12.00 -20.27
N LEU A 263 1.52 12.41 -19.01
CA LEU A 263 0.84 11.68 -17.95
C LEU A 263 -0.60 12.17 -17.72
N ASN A 264 -1.11 13.06 -18.56
CA ASN A 264 -2.49 13.55 -18.51
C ASN A 264 -2.92 14.04 -17.11
N PHE A 265 -2.20 15.01 -16.55
CA PHE A 265 -2.60 15.72 -15.33
C PHE A 265 -2.66 17.23 -15.57
N THR A 266 -3.28 17.98 -14.67
CA THR A 266 -3.26 19.44 -14.68
C THR A 266 -2.37 19.94 -13.55
N ALA A 267 -1.46 20.88 -13.85
CA ALA A 267 -0.57 21.45 -12.85
C ALA A 267 -1.02 22.87 -12.52
N GLU A 268 -1.21 23.14 -11.23
CA GLU A 268 -1.46 24.49 -10.74
C GLU A 268 -0.25 24.98 -9.95
N PHE A 269 0.32 26.09 -10.40
CA PHE A 269 1.51 26.69 -9.82
C PHE A 269 1.10 27.84 -8.90
N ARG A 270 1.58 27.83 -7.66
CA ARG A 270 1.27 28.86 -6.66
C ARG A 270 2.53 29.34 -5.96
N ASP A 271 2.49 30.57 -5.46
CA ASP A 271 3.49 31.08 -4.52
C ASP A 271 3.42 30.25 -3.22
N PRO A 272 4.56 30.03 -2.55
CA PRO A 272 4.58 29.30 -1.29
C PRO A 272 3.92 30.11 -0.16
N ILE A 273 3.34 29.43 0.83
CA ILE A 273 2.60 30.11 1.92
C ILE A 273 3.54 30.76 2.93
N ALA A 274 4.65 30.09 3.26
CA ALA A 274 5.63 30.59 4.22
C ALA A 274 6.55 31.67 3.60
N SER A 275 6.98 32.64 4.40
CA SER A 275 7.68 33.84 3.92
C SER A 275 9.21 33.85 4.12
N ASP A 276 9.79 32.83 4.75
CA ASP A 276 11.19 32.91 5.17
C ASP A 276 12.15 32.91 3.97
N SER A 277 12.27 31.77 3.31
CA SER A 277 13.11 31.58 2.13
C SER A 277 12.30 30.87 1.06
N PRO A 278 12.28 31.34 -0.20
CA PRO A 278 11.39 30.79 -1.23
C PRO A 278 11.47 29.27 -1.36
N ILE A 279 12.68 28.71 -1.35
CA ILE A 279 12.90 27.26 -1.49
C ILE A 279 12.41 26.52 -0.24
N TYR A 280 12.81 26.95 0.95
CA TYR A 280 12.38 26.31 2.19
C TYR A 280 10.88 26.40 2.37
N ALA A 281 10.28 27.52 2.00
CA ALA A 281 8.84 27.73 2.03
C ALA A 281 8.10 26.73 1.12
N SER A 282 8.59 26.52 -0.11
CA SER A 282 8.01 25.52 -1.01
C SER A 282 8.11 24.09 -0.46
N LEU A 283 9.23 23.74 0.20
CA LEU A 283 9.40 22.44 0.84
C LEU A 283 8.48 22.29 2.06
N THR A 284 8.30 23.35 2.85
CA THR A 284 7.37 23.31 4.00
C THR A 284 5.92 23.14 3.55
N ASP A 285 5.52 23.66 2.40
CA ASP A 285 4.18 23.43 1.86
C ASP A 285 3.95 21.96 1.51
N VAL A 286 4.97 21.26 0.99
CA VAL A 286 4.89 19.81 0.76
C VAL A 286 4.83 19.05 2.07
N LYS A 287 5.67 19.43 3.05
CA LYS A 287 5.67 18.81 4.38
C LYS A 287 4.33 18.93 5.09
N ASN A 288 3.64 20.05 4.91
CA ASN A 288 2.34 20.33 5.52
C ASN A 288 1.15 19.85 4.65
N GLU A 289 1.41 19.14 3.56
CA GLU A 289 0.40 18.64 2.62
C GLU A 289 -0.46 19.75 1.94
N ASN A 290 0.04 20.99 1.93
CA ASN A 290 -0.58 22.11 1.22
C ASN A 290 -0.32 22.05 -0.30
N SER A 291 0.75 21.37 -0.69
CA SER A 291 1.10 21.08 -2.09
C SER A 291 1.67 19.67 -2.20
N ILE A 292 1.60 19.07 -3.39
CA ILE A 292 2.11 17.72 -3.63
C ILE A 292 3.55 17.77 -4.15
N ILE A 293 3.91 18.84 -4.85
CA ILE A 293 5.21 19.03 -5.50
C ILE A 293 5.78 20.39 -5.10
N ALA A 294 7.07 20.43 -4.76
CA ALA A 294 7.85 21.65 -4.61
C ALA A 294 8.84 21.78 -5.77
N THR A 295 9.04 23.00 -6.27
CA THR A 295 9.97 23.28 -7.37
C THR A 295 10.62 24.65 -7.25
N GLY A 296 11.79 24.82 -7.87
CA GLY A 296 12.60 26.04 -7.77
C GLY A 296 14.10 25.80 -7.76
N GLY A 297 14.59 24.85 -8.57
CA GLY A 297 16.02 24.50 -8.61
C GLY A 297 16.55 24.04 -7.25
N ILE A 298 15.88 23.04 -6.66
CA ILE A 298 16.19 22.48 -5.34
C ILE A 298 17.36 21.51 -5.49
N TYR A 299 18.46 21.77 -4.80
CA TYR A 299 19.60 20.87 -4.79
C TYR A 299 19.30 19.63 -3.98
N LYS A 300 19.55 18.46 -4.58
CA LYS A 300 19.46 17.18 -3.89
C LYS A 300 20.61 17.05 -2.90
N THR A 301 20.27 17.09 -1.63
CA THR A 301 21.20 16.89 -0.51
C THR A 301 20.69 15.78 0.38
N ILE A 302 21.57 15.19 1.20
CA ILE A 302 21.22 14.12 2.15
C ILE A 302 20.03 14.55 3.04
N ASN A 303 19.98 15.81 3.45
CA ASN A 303 18.88 16.33 4.27
C ASN A 303 17.55 16.37 3.51
N ILE A 304 17.56 16.67 2.21
CA ILE A 304 16.34 16.66 1.40
C ILE A 304 15.90 15.22 1.15
N THR A 305 16.80 14.34 0.71
CA THR A 305 16.46 12.93 0.39
C THR A 305 15.99 12.13 1.59
N ASN A 306 16.41 12.49 2.80
CA ASN A 306 15.96 11.82 4.03
C ASN A 306 14.55 12.23 4.47
N ASN A 307 14.09 13.42 4.06
CA ASN A 307 12.82 13.99 4.51
C ASN A 307 11.74 14.01 3.41
N TYR A 308 12.14 13.93 2.15
CA TYR A 308 11.28 14.05 0.99
C TYR A 308 11.66 13.03 -0.09
N ASP A 309 10.66 12.54 -0.80
CA ASP A 309 10.88 11.82 -2.05
C ASP A 309 11.39 12.80 -3.11
N THR A 310 12.48 12.42 -3.78
CA THR A 310 13.11 13.25 -4.82
C THR A 310 12.99 12.57 -6.17
N SER A 311 12.79 13.36 -7.23
CA SER A 311 12.81 12.84 -8.59
C SER A 311 14.23 12.45 -9.01
N LEU A 312 14.34 11.86 -10.19
CA LEU A 312 15.63 11.77 -10.87
C LEU A 312 16.18 13.16 -11.16
N ASP A 313 17.50 13.27 -11.06
CA ASP A 313 18.23 14.50 -11.30
C ASP A 313 18.26 14.75 -12.82
N TYR A 314 17.77 15.91 -13.27
CA TYR A 314 17.78 16.30 -14.69
C TYR A 314 18.86 17.33 -15.01
N MET A 315 19.55 17.86 -13.99
CA MET A 315 20.61 18.83 -14.14
C MET A 315 21.61 18.68 -13.01
N GLU A 316 22.90 18.75 -13.34
CA GLU A 316 24.00 18.76 -12.38
C GLU A 316 24.63 20.16 -12.38
N ASP A 317 25.04 20.60 -11.19
CA ASP A 317 25.66 21.91 -10.98
C ASP A 317 26.69 21.80 -9.86
N CYS A 318 27.66 22.71 -9.85
CA CYS A 318 28.80 22.68 -8.93
C CYS A 318 29.01 24.05 -8.31
N ALA A 319 29.56 24.07 -7.09
CA ALA A 319 29.96 25.31 -6.46
C ALA A 319 31.08 25.97 -7.28
N ALA A 320 30.82 27.17 -7.78
CA ALA A 320 31.78 27.97 -8.54
C ALA A 320 32.00 29.32 -7.88
N PHE A 321 33.25 29.78 -7.86
CA PHE A 321 33.60 31.13 -7.42
C PHE A 321 33.54 32.07 -8.62
N ILE A 322 32.57 32.99 -8.59
CA ILE A 322 32.42 34.02 -9.61
C ILE A 322 33.11 35.29 -9.11
N SER A 323 34.14 35.73 -9.83
CA SER A 323 34.76 37.03 -9.62
C SER A 323 34.31 38.02 -10.69
N LYS A 324 34.39 39.32 -10.39
CA LYS A 324 34.21 40.34 -11.42
C LYS A 324 35.28 40.15 -12.49
N SER A 325 34.89 40.28 -13.75
CA SER A 325 35.86 40.32 -14.85
C SER A 325 36.92 41.38 -14.55
N SER A 326 38.18 41.01 -14.64
CA SER A 326 39.28 41.96 -14.49
C SER A 326 39.11 43.09 -15.49
N THR A 327 39.08 44.32 -15.00
CA THR A 327 39.16 45.54 -15.84
C THR A 327 40.61 45.93 -16.11
N ALA A 328 41.58 45.21 -15.55
CA ALA A 328 42.99 45.47 -15.81
C ALA A 328 43.32 45.05 -17.25
N LEU A 329 44.03 45.92 -17.97
CA LEU A 329 44.60 45.61 -19.27
C LEU A 329 45.42 44.31 -19.17
N PRO A 330 45.31 43.40 -20.14
CA PRO A 330 46.20 42.26 -20.23
C PRO A 330 47.65 42.71 -20.06
N LYS A 331 48.44 41.96 -19.28
CA LYS A 331 49.78 42.37 -18.85
C LYS A 331 50.70 42.78 -20.02
N TYR A 332 50.50 42.23 -21.22
CA TYR A 332 51.24 42.62 -22.41
C TYR A 332 50.86 44.01 -22.95
N GLN A 333 49.58 44.42 -22.89
CA GLN A 333 49.16 45.78 -23.27
C GLN A 333 49.65 46.80 -22.25
N ALA A 334 49.64 46.44 -20.97
CA ALA A 334 50.18 47.30 -19.91
C ALA A 334 51.71 47.53 -20.00
N VAL A 335 52.45 46.63 -20.67
CA VAL A 335 53.92 46.71 -20.82
C VAL A 335 54.35 47.28 -22.17
N LEU A 336 53.61 46.99 -23.25
CA LEU A 336 54.01 47.38 -24.62
C LEU A 336 53.36 48.67 -25.13
N GLY A 337 52.36 49.23 -24.41
CA GLY A 337 51.64 50.44 -24.82
C GLY A 337 50.41 50.12 -25.65
#